data_AF-A0A8T5J7B7-F1
#
_entry.id   AF-A0A8T5J7B7-F1
#
_cell.length_a   1.000
_cell.length_b   1.000
_cell.length_c   1.000
_cell.angle_alpha   90.00
_cell.angle_beta   90.00
_cell.angle_gamma   90.00
#
_symmetry.space_group_name_H-M   'P 1'
#
loop_
_entity.id
_entity.type
_entity.pdbx_description
1 polymer ?
#
loop_
_entity_poly.entity_id
_entity_poly.type
_entity_poly.pdbx_seq_one_letter_code
_entity_poly.pdbx_strand_id
1 'polypeptide(L)'
;MDIANPSEEHQMLRDMVRDFVIENVEPQALEYDRDEKFNLDLLRSLGELGLLGITASEEYGGSGLDAVATVIVHEELSASDPGFALAYLAHSMLFVNNLEFNGSDEQRSRILPKVCSGEWIGA
;
A
#
# COMPACT_ATOMS: atom_id res chain seq x y z
N MET A 1 2.30 -14.52 -22.83
CA MET A 1 1.61 -14.18 -21.58
C MET A 1 2.69 -13.67 -20.65
N ASP A 2 2.66 -12.38 -20.34
CA ASP A 2 3.52 -11.84 -19.29
C ASP A 2 2.92 -12.26 -17.95
N ILE A 3 3.64 -13.07 -17.19
CA ILE A 3 3.19 -13.56 -15.88
C ILE A 3 3.42 -12.54 -14.77
N ALA A 4 4.28 -11.55 -15.00
CA ALA A 4 4.54 -10.47 -14.05
C ALA A 4 3.51 -9.34 -14.19
N ASN A 5 2.87 -9.23 -15.36
CA ASN A 5 1.82 -8.25 -15.69
C ASN A 5 0.69 -8.92 -16.48
N PRO A 6 -0.21 -9.68 -15.84
CA PRO A 6 -1.21 -10.47 -16.55
C PRO A 6 -2.35 -9.63 -17.16
N SER A 7 -2.44 -8.34 -16.83
CA SER A 7 -3.39 -7.39 -17.41
C SER A 7 -2.73 -6.01 -17.67
N GLU A 8 -3.37 -5.17 -18.48
CA GLU A 8 -2.95 -3.78 -18.70
C GLU A 8 -3.05 -2.95 -17.40
N GLU A 9 -4.06 -3.21 -16.57
CA GLU A 9 -4.22 -2.56 -15.26
C GLU A 9 -3.06 -2.89 -14.32
N HIS A 10 -2.62 -4.16 -14.30
CA HIS A 10 -1.45 -4.57 -13.52
C HIS A 10 -0.16 -3.92 -14.02
N GLN A 11 0.02 -3.80 -15.34
CA GLN A 11 1.15 -3.09 -15.92
C GLN A 11 1.14 -1.60 -15.53
N MET A 12 -0.01 -0.94 -15.64
CA MET A 12 -0.16 0.48 -15.27
C MET A 12 0.11 0.72 -13.78
N LEU A 13 -0.40 -0.17 -12.92
CA LEU A 13 -0.11 -0.12 -11.48
C LEU A 13 1.40 -0.25 -11.23
N ARG A 14 2.04 -1.23 -11.86
CA ARG A 14 3.49 -1.45 -11.71
C ARG A 14 4.30 -0.22 -12.09
N ASP A 15 4.00 0.35 -13.25
CA ASP A 15 4.72 1.53 -13.74
C ASP A 15 4.50 2.74 -12.81
N MET A 16 3.27 2.97 -12.34
CA MET A 16 2.96 4.04 -11.38
C MET A 16 3.73 3.86 -10.05
N VAL A 17 3.73 2.66 -9.48
CA VAL A 17 4.43 2.41 -8.20
C VAL A 17 5.94 2.50 -8.38
N ARG A 18 6.47 2.02 -9.51
CA ARG A 18 7.90 2.15 -9.83
C ARG A 18 8.34 3.61 -9.89
N ASP A 19 7.58 4.44 -10.60
CA ASP A 19 7.87 5.86 -10.72
C ASP A 19 7.82 6.53 -9.33
N PHE A 20 6.80 6.21 -8.52
CA PHE A 20 6.72 6.69 -7.14
C PHE A 20 7.93 6.26 -6.30
N VAL A 21 8.38 5.01 -6.44
CA VAL A 21 9.53 4.47 -5.71
C VAL A 21 10.81 5.23 -6.06
N ILE A 22 11.09 5.40 -7.35
CA ILE A 22 12.29 6.12 -7.82
C ILE A 22 12.27 7.58 -7.35
N GLU A 23 11.11 8.23 -7.41
CA GLU A 23 10.99 9.66 -7.09
C GLU A 23 10.96 9.96 -5.58
N ASN A 24 10.37 9.07 -4.76
CA ASN A 24 10.01 9.39 -3.38
C ASN A 24 10.58 8.41 -2.34
N VAL A 25 10.72 7.12 -2.67
CA VAL A 25 11.20 6.09 -1.72
C VAL A 25 12.71 5.96 -1.75
N GLU A 26 13.30 5.88 -2.95
CA GLU A 26 14.74 5.69 -3.15
C GLU A 26 15.61 6.82 -2.58
N PRO A 27 15.25 8.10 -2.70
CA PRO A 27 16.07 9.19 -2.16
C PRO A 27 16.25 9.15 -0.64
N GLN A 28 15.32 8.53 0.10
CA GLN A 28 15.34 8.50 1.57
C GLN A 28 15.79 7.16 2.17
N ALA A 29 15.67 6.05 1.42
CA ALA A 29 15.79 4.69 1.94
C ALA A 29 17.06 4.44 2.78
N LEU A 30 18.23 4.78 2.23
CA LEU A 30 19.52 4.50 2.88
C LEU A 30 19.73 5.31 4.16
N GLU A 31 19.30 6.57 4.18
CA GLU A 31 19.44 7.43 5.37
C GLU A 31 18.53 6.96 6.49
N TYR A 32 17.27 6.65 6.16
CA TYR A 32 16.26 6.23 7.14
C TYR A 32 16.55 4.85 7.72
N ASP A 33 17.03 3.90 6.91
CA ASP A 33 17.49 2.59 7.38
C ASP A 33 18.66 2.74 8.37
N ARG A 34 19.70 3.50 7.98
CA ARG A 34 20.88 3.73 8.82
C ARG A 34 20.55 4.36 10.16
N ASP A 35 19.58 5.28 10.16
CA ASP A 35 19.17 6.03 11.35
C ASP A 35 18.04 5.36 12.15
N GLU A 36 17.55 4.20 11.71
CA GLU A 36 16.39 3.49 12.29
C GLU A 36 15.13 4.38 12.39
N LYS A 37 14.93 5.24 11.39
CA LYS A 37 13.78 6.17 11.33
C LYS A 37 12.73 5.63 10.39
N PHE A 38 11.47 5.75 10.79
CA PHE A 38 10.33 5.43 9.92
C PHE A 38 9.73 6.70 9.33
N ASN A 39 9.64 6.76 8.00
CA ASN A 39 9.02 7.87 7.29
C ASN A 39 7.49 7.74 7.26
N LEU A 40 6.83 8.11 8.37
CA LEU A 40 5.38 8.01 8.50
C LEU A 40 4.62 8.86 7.47
N ASP A 41 5.17 10.01 7.10
CA ASP A 41 4.53 10.91 6.14
C ASP A 41 4.56 10.33 4.71
N LEU A 42 5.67 9.66 4.33
CA LEU A 42 5.73 8.89 3.09
C LEU A 42 4.76 7.71 3.10
N LEU A 43 4.57 7.03 4.24
CA LEU A 43 3.55 5.98 4.33
C LEU A 43 2.15 6.56 4.09
N ARG A 44 1.83 7.71 4.69
CA ARG A 44 0.53 8.37 4.51
C ARG A 44 0.28 8.81 3.07
N SER A 45 1.30 9.27 2.35
CA SER A 45 1.13 9.69 0.96
C SER A 45 0.70 8.54 0.03
N LEU A 46 0.94 7.28 0.41
CA LEU A 46 0.42 6.12 -0.31
C LEU A 46 -1.12 6.05 -0.32
N GLY A 47 -1.79 6.72 0.64
CA GLY A 47 -3.25 6.82 0.67
C GLY A 47 -3.80 7.64 -0.49
N GLU A 48 -3.09 8.69 -0.92
CA GLU A 48 -3.46 9.51 -2.09
C GLU A 48 -3.38 8.73 -3.40
N LEU A 49 -2.56 7.68 -3.43
CA LEU A 49 -2.39 6.76 -4.55
C LEU A 49 -3.36 5.56 -4.49
N GLY A 50 -4.21 5.47 -3.45
CA GLY A 50 -5.12 4.34 -3.23
C GLY A 50 -4.44 3.05 -2.76
N LEU A 51 -3.16 3.10 -2.41
CA LEU A 51 -2.37 1.90 -2.12
C LEU A 51 -2.59 1.38 -0.69
N LEU A 52 -2.87 2.26 0.28
CA LEU A 52 -3.14 1.82 1.67
C LEU A 52 -4.40 0.96 1.79
N GLY A 53 -5.38 1.18 0.91
CA GLY A 53 -6.61 0.42 0.79
C GLY A 53 -6.67 -0.48 -0.44
N ILE A 54 -5.54 -1.01 -0.92
CA ILE A 54 -5.46 -1.62 -2.25
C ILE A 54 -6.49 -2.72 -2.54
N THR A 55 -6.86 -3.51 -1.53
CA THR A 55 -7.87 -4.59 -1.64
C THR A 55 -9.22 -4.26 -1.02
N ALA A 56 -9.35 -3.12 -0.33
CA ALA A 56 -10.60 -2.72 0.30
C ALA A 56 -11.59 -2.20 -0.74
N SER A 57 -12.89 -2.38 -0.49
CA SER A 57 -13.96 -1.88 -1.36
C SER A 57 -13.89 -0.36 -1.56
N GLU A 58 -14.21 0.08 -2.77
CA GLU A 58 -14.31 1.50 -3.14
C GLU A 58 -15.31 2.26 -2.26
N GLU A 59 -16.35 1.59 -1.73
CA GLU A 59 -17.33 2.22 -0.83
C GLU A 59 -16.70 2.76 0.46
N TYR A 60 -15.56 2.20 0.86
CA TYR A 60 -14.78 2.65 2.00
C TYR A 60 -13.53 3.44 1.60
N GLY A 61 -13.42 3.83 0.32
CA GLY A 61 -12.26 4.55 -0.21
C GLY A 61 -11.04 3.68 -0.49
N GLY A 62 -11.21 2.36 -0.59
CA GLY A 62 -10.17 1.46 -1.11
C GLY A 62 -10.14 1.41 -2.63
N SER A 63 -9.21 0.63 -3.20
CA SER A 63 -9.03 0.50 -4.65
C SER A 63 -9.69 -0.74 -5.25
N GLY A 64 -10.19 -1.67 -4.43
CA GLY A 64 -10.88 -2.89 -4.90
C GLY A 64 -10.02 -3.82 -5.78
N LEU A 65 -8.70 -3.66 -5.78
CA LEU A 65 -7.78 -4.44 -6.61
C LEU A 65 -7.50 -5.81 -6.00
N ASP A 66 -6.86 -6.67 -6.79
CA ASP A 66 -6.65 -8.08 -6.48
C ASP A 66 -5.32 -8.39 -5.77
N ALA A 67 -5.11 -9.68 -5.49
CA ALA A 67 -3.88 -10.16 -4.87
C ALA A 67 -2.64 -9.95 -5.77
N VAL A 68 -2.80 -9.93 -7.09
CA VAL A 68 -1.69 -9.65 -8.01
C VAL A 68 -1.26 -8.20 -7.89
N ALA A 69 -2.21 -7.27 -7.86
CA ALA A 69 -1.95 -5.86 -7.60
C ALA A 69 -1.20 -5.67 -6.27
N THR A 70 -1.65 -6.36 -5.22
CA THR A 70 -0.95 -6.34 -3.92
C THR A 70 0.51 -6.77 -4.08
N VAL A 71 0.79 -7.89 -4.74
CA VAL A 71 2.17 -8.39 -4.93
C VAL A 71 3.01 -7.40 -5.72
N ILE A 72 2.46 -6.77 -6.76
CA ILE A 72 3.15 -5.76 -7.57
C ILE A 72 3.62 -4.59 -6.69
N VAL A 73 2.75 -4.05 -5.84
CA VAL A 73 3.13 -2.92 -4.96
C VAL A 73 4.25 -3.32 -4.01
N HIS A 74 4.16 -4.52 -3.42
CA HIS A 74 5.19 -5.04 -2.53
C HIS A 74 6.53 -5.22 -3.25
N GLU A 75 6.51 -5.76 -4.46
CA GLU A 75 7.71 -5.97 -5.27
C GLU A 75 8.41 -4.65 -5.57
N GLU A 76 7.67 -3.65 -6.07
CA GLU A 76 8.26 -2.36 -6.45
C GLU A 76 8.75 -1.57 -5.21
N LEU A 77 8.00 -1.53 -4.10
CA LEU A 77 8.46 -0.89 -2.86
C LEU A 77 9.73 -1.57 -2.31
N SER A 78 9.76 -2.91 -2.32
CA SER A 78 10.90 -3.69 -1.80
C SER A 78 12.16 -3.55 -2.65
N ALA A 79 12.05 -3.11 -3.90
CA ALA A 79 13.21 -2.87 -4.76
C ALA A 79 14.12 -1.77 -4.20
N SER A 80 13.56 -0.86 -3.39
CA SER A 80 14.30 0.28 -2.82
C SER A 80 14.38 0.25 -1.30
N ASP A 81 13.26 0.03 -0.60
CA ASP A 81 13.20 0.05 0.86
C ASP A 81 12.35 -1.13 1.39
N PRO A 82 12.96 -2.30 1.63
CA PRO A 82 12.26 -3.48 2.16
C PRO A 82 11.67 -3.26 3.55
N GLY A 83 12.26 -2.38 4.38
CA GLY A 83 11.76 -2.07 5.71
C GLY A 83 10.47 -1.26 5.66
N PHE A 84 10.44 -0.24 4.80
CA PHE A 84 9.23 0.51 4.50
C PHE A 84 8.15 -0.35 3.83
N ALA A 85 8.54 -1.21 2.89
CA ALA A 85 7.62 -2.16 2.25
C ALA A 85 6.95 -3.10 3.26
N LEU A 86 7.67 -3.54 4.30
CA LEU A 86 7.09 -4.36 5.38
C LEU A 86 6.08 -3.58 6.23
N ALA A 87 6.34 -2.30 6.53
CA ALA A 87 5.38 -1.45 7.23
C ALA A 87 4.10 -1.24 6.41
N TYR A 88 4.24 -1.02 5.10
CA TYR A 88 3.12 -0.98 4.16
C TYR A 88 2.33 -2.31 4.15
N LEU A 89 3.00 -3.46 4.13
CA LEU A 89 2.38 -4.78 4.20
C LEU A 89 1.54 -4.94 5.47
N ALA A 90 2.10 -4.57 6.62
CA ALA A 90 1.40 -4.65 7.90
C ALA A 90 0.11 -3.83 7.88
N HIS A 91 0.18 -2.61 7.36
CA HIS A 91 -0.99 -1.75 7.21
C HIS A 91 -2.01 -2.33 6.21
N SER A 92 -1.63 -2.50 4.96
CA SER A 92 -2.56 -2.81 3.85
C SER A 92 -3.12 -4.23 3.93
N MET A 93 -2.30 -5.20 4.36
CA MET A 93 -2.67 -6.61 4.33
C MET A 93 -3.02 -7.17 5.71
N LEU A 94 -2.22 -6.91 6.74
CA LEU A 94 -2.50 -7.49 8.05
C LEU A 94 -3.65 -6.77 8.74
N PHE A 95 -3.77 -5.45 8.55
CA PHE A 95 -4.84 -4.65 9.13
C PHE A 95 -6.02 -4.44 8.15
N VAL A 96 -5.81 -3.71 7.05
CA VAL A 96 -6.91 -3.26 6.18
C VAL A 96 -7.64 -4.43 5.52
N ASN A 97 -6.91 -5.32 4.84
CA ASN A 97 -7.50 -6.50 4.21
C ASN A 97 -8.20 -7.40 5.26
N ASN A 98 -7.59 -7.62 6.42
CA ASN A 98 -8.22 -8.43 7.46
C ASN A 98 -9.54 -7.82 7.96
N LEU A 99 -9.56 -6.50 8.19
CA LEU A 99 -10.74 -5.76 8.62
C LEU A 99 -11.85 -5.78 7.56
N GLU A 100 -11.50 -5.65 6.28
CA GLU A 100 -12.45 -5.77 5.18
C GLU A 100 -13.18 -7.12 5.21
N PHE A 101 -12.42 -8.22 5.27
CA PHE A 101 -13.01 -9.56 5.19
C PHE A 101 -13.63 -10.06 6.49
N ASN A 102 -13.16 -9.60 7.65
CA ASN A 102 -13.53 -10.18 8.95
C ASN A 102 -14.21 -9.19 9.91
N GLY A 103 -14.25 -7.90 9.57
CA GLY A 103 -14.93 -6.89 10.38
C GLY A 103 -16.46 -7.05 10.36
N SER A 104 -17.13 -6.41 11.32
CA SER A 104 -18.55 -6.12 11.18
C SER A 104 -18.78 -4.90 10.27
N ASP A 105 -20.02 -4.72 9.78
CA ASP A 105 -20.39 -3.55 8.97
C ASP A 105 -20.11 -2.23 9.71
N GLU A 106 -20.36 -2.21 11.03
CA GLU A 106 -20.05 -1.07 11.91
C GLU A 106 -18.53 -0.79 11.98
N GLN A 107 -17.70 -1.84 12.08
CA GLN A 107 -16.24 -1.68 12.13
C GLN A 107 -15.70 -1.19 10.79
N ARG A 108 -16.14 -1.80 9.68
CA ARG A 108 -15.74 -1.41 8.32
C ARG A 108 -16.07 0.05 8.03
N SER A 109 -17.36 0.41 8.16
CA SER A 109 -17.84 1.76 7.87
C SER A 109 -17.17 2.86 8.70
N ARG A 110 -16.82 2.55 9.95
CA ARG A 110 -16.14 3.50 10.85
C ARG A 110 -14.64 3.63 10.58
N ILE A 111 -13.96 2.54 10.28
CA ILE A 111 -12.49 2.46 10.33
C ILE A 111 -11.87 2.49 8.93
N LEU A 112 -12.39 1.73 7.97
CA LEU A 112 -11.77 1.59 6.64
C LEU A 112 -11.55 2.93 5.92
N PRO A 113 -12.49 3.89 5.91
CA PRO A 113 -12.26 5.19 5.27
C PRO A 113 -11.05 5.95 5.81
N LYS A 114 -10.73 5.76 7.10
CA LYS A 114 -9.64 6.46 7.77
C LYS A 114 -8.29 5.82 7.53
N VAL A 115 -8.26 4.49 7.42
CA VAL A 115 -7.01 3.76 7.14
C VAL A 115 -6.68 3.77 5.64
N CYS A 116 -7.68 3.69 4.76
CA CYS A 116 -7.46 3.81 3.32
C CYS A 116 -6.92 5.20 2.93
N SER A 117 -7.38 6.26 3.58
CA SER A 117 -6.88 7.64 3.37
C SER A 117 -5.54 7.94 4.07
N GLY A 118 -5.08 7.07 4.97
CA GLY A 118 -3.90 7.32 5.80
C GLY A 118 -4.12 8.31 6.96
N GLU A 119 -5.36 8.76 7.24
CA GLU A 119 -5.69 9.49 8.48
C GLU A 119 -5.22 8.67 9.69
N TRP A 120 -5.53 7.38 9.68
CA TRP A 120 -5.09 6.40 10.67
C TRP A 120 -4.16 5.38 10.03
N ILE A 121 -3.14 4.96 10.79
CA ILE A 121 -2.25 3.87 10.39
C ILE A 121 -2.55 2.66 11.26
N GLY A 122 -2.98 1.57 10.63
CA GLY A 122 -3.14 0.27 11.27
C GLY A 122 -1.79 -0.40 11.54
N ALA A 123 -1.73 -1.13 12.66
CA ALA A 123 -0.60 -1.94 13.11
C ALA A 123 -1.12 -3.20 13.82
#